data_AF-A0A3C1XED5-F1
#
_entry.id   AF-A0A3C1XED5-F1
#
_cell.length_a   1.000
_cell.length_b   1.000
_cell.length_c   1.000
_cell.angle_alpha   90.00
_cell.angle_beta   90.00
_cell.angle_gamma   90.00
#
_symmetry.space_group_name_H-M   'P 1'
#
loop_
_entity.id
_entity.type
_entity.pdbx_description
1 polymer ?
#
loop_
_entity_poly.entity_id
_entity_poly.type
_entity_poly.pdbx_seq_one_letter_code
_entity_poly.pdbx_strand_id
1 'polypeptide(L)' 'HLKWGEQKRVFRMIPGLENAEFVRYGVMHRNSYMDSPNLLTQTFRSKKQVNLFFAGQMTGVEGYVESAASGLVAGIN' A
#
# COMPACT_ATOMS: atom_id res chain seq x y z
N HIS A 1 0.66 -16.54 10.23
CA HIS A 1 1.14 -15.73 9.09
C HIS A 1 1.81 -16.69 8.11
N LEU A 2 1.20 -16.93 6.93
CA LEU A 2 1.79 -17.83 5.92
C LEU A 2 2.96 -17.10 5.22
N LYS A 3 4.10 -17.78 5.10
CA LYS A 3 5.23 -17.28 4.29
C LYS A 3 4.81 -17.16 2.83
N TRP A 4 5.45 -16.28 2.06
CA TRP A 4 5.09 -16.03 0.65
C TRP A 4 5.13 -17.29 -0.22
N GLY A 5 6.09 -18.21 0.01
CA GLY A 5 6.13 -19.50 -0.68
C GLY A 5 4.88 -20.35 -0.44
N GLU A 6 4.39 -20.36 0.80
CA GLU A 6 3.16 -21.08 1.15
C GLU A 6 1.91 -20.39 0.60
N GLN A 7 1.88 -19.05 0.58
CA GLN A 7 0.80 -18.32 -0.08
C GLN A 7 0.73 -18.67 -1.57
N LYS A 8 1.86 -18.66 -2.27
CA LYS A 8 1.96 -19.05 -3.68
C LYS A 8 1.47 -20.49 -3.90
N ARG A 9 1.89 -21.43 -3.04
CA ARG A 9 1.48 -22.84 -3.12
C ARG A 9 -0.03 -23.00 -2.94
N VAL A 10 -0.59 -22.40 -1.89
CA VAL A 10 -2.02 -22.54 -1.55
C VAL A 10 -2.90 -21.85 -2.58
N PHE A 11 -2.54 -20.63 -3.03
CA PHE A 11 -3.35 -19.92 -4.04
C PHE A 11 -3.37 -20.63 -5.40
N ARG A 12 -2.29 -21.32 -5.78
CA ARG A 12 -2.25 -22.14 -7.01
C ARG A 12 -3.08 -23.42 -6.94
N MET A 13 -3.62 -23.78 -5.77
CA MET A 13 -4.59 -24.88 -5.65
C MET A 13 -6.02 -24.44 -5.99
N ILE A 14 -6.27 -23.15 -6.17
CA ILE A 14 -7.58 -22.62 -6.58
C ILE A 14 -7.72 -22.83 -8.10
N PRO A 15 -8.81 -23.46 -8.57
CA PRO A 15 -9.05 -23.64 -10.01
C PRO A 15 -8.98 -22.32 -10.78
N GLY A 16 -8.17 -22.28 -11.84
CA GLY A 16 -7.92 -21.09 -12.66
C GLY A 16 -6.75 -20.21 -12.19
N LEU A 17 -6.11 -20.52 -11.05
CA LEU A 17 -4.93 -19.80 -10.54
C LEU A 17 -3.65 -20.65 -10.56
N GLU A 18 -3.65 -21.82 -11.21
CA GLU A 18 -2.55 -22.79 -11.19
C GLU A 18 -1.22 -22.16 -11.64
N ASN A 19 -1.30 -21.29 -12.65
CA ASN A 19 -0.17 -20.59 -13.25
C ASN A 19 -0.10 -19.10 -12.87
N ALA A 20 -0.87 -18.66 -11.86
CA ALA A 20 -0.90 -17.25 -11.48
C ALA A 20 0.48 -16.72 -11.04
N GLU A 21 0.74 -15.47 -11.42
CA GLU A 21 1.83 -14.64 -10.91
C GLU A 21 1.26 -13.61 -9.94
N PHE A 22 1.79 -13.60 -8.72
CA PHE A 22 1.28 -12.73 -7.65
C PHE A 22 2.15 -11.49 -7.56
N VAL A 23 1.59 -10.33 -7.92
CA VAL A 23 2.29 -9.04 -7.85
C VAL A 23 2.51 -8.56 -6.41
N ARG A 24 1.66 -9.02 -5.48
CA ARG A 24 1.75 -8.72 -4.05
C ARG A 24 1.27 -9.91 -3.23
N TYR A 25 1.93 -10.16 -2.11
CA TYR A 25 1.54 -11.19 -1.14
C TYR A 25 0.87 -10.55 0.07
N GLY A 26 0.00 -11.32 0.73
CA GLY A 26 -0.63 -10.90 1.96
C GLY A 26 0.40 -10.79 3.08
N VAL A 27 0.24 -9.77 3.91
CA VAL A 27 1.00 -9.58 5.14
C VAL A 27 0.03 -9.35 6.29
N MET A 28 0.41 -9.82 7.47
CA MET A 28 -0.32 -9.60 8.72
C MET A 28 0.63 -9.01 9.76
N HIS A 29 0.48 -7.71 10.01
CA HIS A 29 1.10 -6.98 11.10
C HIS A 29 0.16 -5.84 11.51
N ARG A 30 0.39 -5.28 12.70
CA ARG A 30 -0.27 -4.03 13.07
C ARG A 30 0.25 -2.92 12.15
N ASN A 31 -0.65 -2.23 11.46
CA ASN A 31 -0.34 -1.02 10.71
C ASN A 31 -1.43 0.03 10.96
N SER A 32 -1.04 1.28 11.15
CA SER A 32 -1.94 2.42 11.23
C SER A 32 -1.82 3.21 9.93
N TYR A 33 -2.87 3.15 9.11
CA TYR A 33 -2.95 3.87 7.84
C TYR A 33 -4.36 4.43 7.66
N MET A 34 -4.51 5.35 6.72
CA MET A 34 -5.79 5.99 6.41
C MET A 34 -6.35 5.52 5.06
N ASP A 35 -7.67 5.68 4.89
CA ASP A 35 -8.37 5.49 3.61
C ASP A 35 -8.01 6.59 2.61
N SER A 36 -6.79 6.51 2.09
CA SER A 36 -6.17 7.54 1.25
C SER A 36 -6.92 7.81 -0.05
N PRO A 37 -7.47 6.81 -0.78
CA PRO A 37 -8.27 7.08 -1.98
C PRO A 37 -9.46 8.03 -1.72
N ASN A 38 -10.08 7.92 -0.55
CA ASN A 38 -11.22 8.75 -0.18
C ASN A 38 -10.80 10.06 0.49
N LEU A 39 -9.71 10.08 1.26
CA LEU A 39 -9.29 11.24 2.06
C LEU A 39 -8.30 12.17 1.36
N LEU A 40 -7.51 11.67 0.41
CA LEU A 40 -6.40 12.40 -0.21
C LEU A 40 -6.59 12.57 -1.72
N THR A 41 -6.00 13.63 -2.26
CA THR A 41 -5.79 13.79 -3.71
C THR A 41 -4.59 12.95 -4.18
N GLN A 42 -4.35 12.89 -5.49
CA GLN A 42 -3.20 12.19 -6.07
C GLN A 42 -1.83 12.79 -5.68
N THR A 43 -1.82 14.03 -5.17
CA THR A 43 -0.60 14.69 -4.65
C THR A 43 -0.45 14.54 -3.14
N PHE A 44 -1.19 13.63 -2.52
CA PHE A 44 -1.25 13.39 -1.07
C PHE A 44 -1.75 14.57 -0.20
N ARG A 45 -2.30 15.60 -0.83
CA ARG A 45 -3.03 16.67 -0.14
C ARG A 45 -4.37 16.17 0.41
N SER A 46 -4.75 16.56 1.61
CA SER A 46 -6.08 16.32 2.18
C SER A 46 -7.18 16.95 1.32
N LYS A 47 -8.25 16.19 1.05
CA LYS A 47 -9.45 16.73 0.38
C LYS A 47 -10.22 17.70 1.27
N LYS A 48 -10.06 17.63 2.61
CA LYS A 48 -10.77 18.49 3.57
C LYS A 48 -10.00 19.76 3.94
N GLN A 49 -8.67 19.73 3.88
CA GLN A 49 -7.82 20.83 4.27
C GLN A 49 -6.67 21.01 3.28
N VAL A 50 -6.76 22.06 2.45
CA VAL A 50 -5.87 22.25 1.30
C VAL A 50 -4.40 22.49 1.65
N ASN A 51 -4.09 22.89 2.88
CA ASN A 51 -2.71 23.12 3.35
C ASN A 51 -2.17 21.95 4.18
N LEU A 52 -2.84 20.79 4.17
CA LEU A 52 -2.44 19.61 4.92
C LEU A 52 -2.11 18.48 3.95
N PHE A 53 -0.90 17.95 4.06
CA PHE A 53 -0.39 16.86 3.26
C PHE A 53 0.02 15.70 4.16
N PHE A 54 -0.07 14.49 3.63
CA PHE A 54 0.35 13.27 4.31
C PHE A 54 1.35 12.52 3.46
N ALA A 55 2.21 11.72 4.07
CA ALA A 55 3.19 10.91 3.38
C ALA A 55 3.55 9.67 4.20
N GLY A 56 4.29 8.76 3.57
CA GLY A 56 4.77 7.57 4.23
C GLY A 56 3.67 6.56 4.51
N GLN A 57 4.00 5.57 5.34
CA GLN A 57 3.12 4.45 5.66
C GLN A 57 1.69 4.84 6.09
N MET A 58 1.51 6.03 6.67
CA MET A 58 0.18 6.54 7.03
C MET A 58 -0.76 6.69 5.82
N THR A 59 -0.21 6.94 4.62
CA THR A 59 -0.99 7.01 3.37
C THR A 59 -1.26 5.64 2.74
N GLY A 60 -0.90 4.54 3.41
CA GLY A 60 -1.12 3.17 2.93
C GLY A 60 -0.06 2.66 1.95
N VAL A 61 1.06 3.38 1.78
CA VAL A 61 2.24 2.81 1.12
C VAL A 61 2.97 1.87 2.07
N GLU A 62 3.72 0.91 1.52
CA GLU A 62 4.48 -0.08 2.27
C GLU A 62 5.92 -0.05 1.75
N GLY A 63 6.90 0.04 2.66
CA GLY A 63 8.33 0.09 2.31
C GLY A 63 8.97 1.48 2.43
N TYR A 64 10.30 1.48 2.59
CA TYR A 64 11.09 2.70 2.79
C TYR A 64 11.14 3.59 1.55
N VAL A 65 11.28 2.98 0.37
CA VAL A 65 11.39 3.71 -0.90
C VAL A 65 10.07 4.39 -1.23
N GLU A 66 8.96 3.68 -1.06
CA GLU A 66 7.61 4.18 -1.26
C GLU A 66 7.26 5.28 -0.26
N SER A 67 7.72 5.13 0.99
CA SER A 67 7.55 6.16 2.01
C SER A 67 8.35 7.43 1.70
N ALA A 68 9.60 7.30 1.24
CA ALA A 68 10.41 8.44 0.82
C ALA A 68 9.82 9.12 -0.43
N ALA A 69 9.37 8.34 -1.41
CA ALA A 69 8.78 8.86 -2.65
C ALA A 69 7.47 9.62 -2.39
N SER A 70 6.59 9.10 -1.55
CA SER A 70 5.37 9.83 -1.14
C SER A 70 5.70 11.12 -0.38
N GLY A 71 6.75 11.11 0.46
CA GLY A 71 7.27 12.31 1.12
C GLY A 71 7.74 13.38 0.14
N LEU A 72 8.46 12.98 -0.92
CA LEU A 72 8.89 13.89 -1.98
C LEU A 72 7.70 14.52 -2.71
N VAL A 73 6.68 13.72 -3.08
CA VAL A 73 5.48 14.22 -3.74
C VAL A 73 4.73 15.20 -2.84
N ALA A 74 4.53 14.85 -1.56
CA ALA A 74 3.86 15.70 -0.59
C ALA A 74 4.64 17.00 -0.29
N GLY A 75 5.97 16.96 -0.33
CA GLY A 75 6.81 18.13 -0.03
C GLY A 75 7.00 19.12 -1.18
N ILE A 76 6.83 18.67 -2.43
CA ILE A 76 6.93 19.53 -3.62
C ILE A 76 5.60 20.25 -3.94
N ASN A 77 4.47 19.68 -3.52
CA ASN A 77 3.12 20.22 -3.78
C ASN A 77 2.58 21.04 -2.60
#